data_AF-A0AAW9ZL41-F1
#
_entry.id   AF-A0AAW9ZL41-F1
#
_cell.length_a   1.000
_cell.length_b   1.000
_cell.length_c   1.000
_cell.angle_alpha   90.00
_cell.angle_beta   90.00
_cell.angle_gamma   90.00
#
_symmetry.space_group_name_H-M   'P 1'
#
loop_
_entity.id
_entity.type
_entity.pdbx_description
1 polymer ?
#
loop_
_entity_poly.entity_id
_entity_poly.type
_entity_poly.pdbx_seq_one_letter_code
_entity_poly.pdbx_strand_id
1 'polypeptide(L)' 'INGRYERKSTIITTNVPLSSWGAVLHSTATAEAILDRLVYHSHVIKIKGKSYRLASVNS' A
#
# COMPACT_ATOMS: atom_id res chain seq x y z
N ILE A 1 10.14 2.84 -9.16
CA ILE A 1 9.73 3.82 -8.11
C ILE A 1 10.58 5.10 -8.12
N ASN A 2 11.91 5.00 -8.32
CA ASN A 2 12.81 6.17 -8.37
C ASN A 2 12.41 7.27 -9.35
N GLY A 3 11.84 6.92 -10.52
CA GLY A 3 11.42 7.94 -11.51
C GLY A 3 10.25 8.84 -11.09
N ARG A 4 9.52 8.50 -10.01
CA ARG A 4 8.38 9.29 -9.49
C ARG A 4 8.61 9.87 -8.10
N TYR A 5 9.60 9.34 -7.37
CA TYR A 5 9.98 9.85 -6.05
C TYR A 5 10.31 11.35 -6.16
N GLU A 6 9.66 12.17 -5.32
CA GLU A 6 9.74 13.64 -5.29
C GLU A 6 9.32 14.41 -6.56
N ARG A 7 8.90 13.73 -7.63
CA ARG A 7 8.48 14.40 -8.88
C ARG A 7 6.97 14.51 -9.03
N LYS A 8 6.20 13.54 -8.53
CA LYS A 8 4.73 13.50 -8.62
C LYS A 8 4.12 12.71 -7.46
N SER A 9 2.96 13.16 -6.97
CA SER A 9 2.17 12.43 -5.97
C SER A 9 1.81 11.02 -6.47
N THR A 10 1.98 10.01 -5.62
CA THR A 10 1.69 8.61 -5.95
C THR A 10 0.76 8.02 -4.90
N ILE A 11 -0.39 7.49 -5.34
CA ILE A 11 -1.35 6.77 -4.49
C ILE A 11 -1.15 5.27 -4.75
N ILE A 12 -1.08 4.50 -3.68
CA ILE A 12 -0.96 3.04 -3.72
C ILE A 12 -2.07 2.45 -2.86
N THR A 13 -2.80 1.49 -3.41
CA THR A 13 -3.82 0.72 -2.68
C THR A 13 -3.35 -0.73 -2.54
N THR A 14 -3.38 -1.27 -1.33
CA THR A 14 -3.05 -2.68 -1.08
C THR A 14 -4.10 -3.31 -0.17
N ASN A 15 -4.42 -4.57 -0.44
CA ASN A 15 -5.25 -5.41 0.43
C ASN A 15 -4.40 -6.20 1.44
N VAL A 16 -3.08 -6.09 1.40
CA VAL A 16 -2.14 -6.76 2.30
C VAL A 16 -1.52 -5.71 3.24
N PRO A 17 -1.49 -5.96 4.56
CA PRO A 17 -0.86 -5.03 5.51
C PRO A 17 0.62 -4.83 5.18
N LEU A 18 1.13 -3.60 5.38
CA LEU A 18 2.52 -3.22 5.10
C LEU A 18 3.54 -4.13 5.80
N SER A 19 3.23 -4.60 7.02
CA SER A 19 4.07 -5.55 7.77
C SER A 19 4.30 -6.88 7.06
N SER A 20 3.41 -7.29 6.15
CA SER A 20 3.50 -8.55 5.40
C SER A 20 4.17 -8.39 4.04
N TRP A 21 4.61 -7.18 3.68
CA TRP A 21 5.22 -6.94 2.37
C TRP A 21 6.56 -7.65 2.18
N GLY A 22 7.32 -7.90 3.26
CA GLY A 22 8.55 -8.71 3.17
C GLY A 22 8.31 -10.11 2.59
N ALA A 23 7.18 -10.73 2.94
CA ALA A 23 6.76 -12.02 2.40
C ALA A 23 6.28 -11.91 0.95
N VAL A 24 5.44 -10.90 0.64
CA VAL A 24 4.90 -10.69 -0.72
C VAL A 24 6.01 -10.39 -1.73
N LEU A 25 7.01 -9.62 -1.33
CA LEU A 25 8.13 -9.23 -2.17
C LEU A 25 9.28 -10.25 -2.13
N HIS A 26 9.14 -11.34 -1.38
CA HIS A 26 10.17 -12.37 -1.17
C HIS A 26 11.53 -11.81 -0.72
N SER A 27 11.53 -10.59 -0.15
CA SER A 27 12.74 -9.86 0.22
C SER A 27 12.38 -8.76 1.22
N THR A 28 12.79 -8.97 2.47
CA THR A 28 12.61 -8.00 3.55
C THR A 28 13.33 -6.68 3.24
N ALA A 29 14.57 -6.74 2.75
CA ALA A 29 15.33 -5.55 2.39
C ALA A 29 14.66 -4.72 1.28
N THR A 30 14.03 -5.38 0.29
CA THR A 30 13.30 -4.68 -0.77
C THR A 30 12.02 -4.03 -0.23
N ALA A 31 11.30 -4.74 0.65
CA ALA A 31 10.11 -4.20 1.30
C ALA A 31 10.45 -2.98 2.16
N GLU A 32 11.53 -3.06 2.95
CA GLU A 32 12.02 -1.94 3.77
C GLU A 32 12.44 -0.75 2.92
N ALA A 33 13.18 -0.95 1.83
CA ALA A 33 13.58 0.16 0.94
C ALA A 33 12.39 0.84 0.23
N ILE A 34 11.33 0.08 -0.08
CA ILE A 34 10.09 0.64 -0.62
C ILE A 34 9.31 1.37 0.47
N LEU A 35 9.24 0.80 1.68
CA LEU A 35 8.57 1.39 2.82
C LEU A 35 9.24 2.71 3.22
N ASP A 36 10.57 2.75 3.27
CA ASP A 36 11.34 3.96 3.56
C ASP A 36 11.01 5.08 2.57
N ARG A 37 11.00 4.79 1.27
CA ARG A 37 10.67 5.77 0.22
C ARG A 37 9.19 6.16 0.17
N LEU A 38 8.27 5.28 0.56
CA LEU A 38 6.84 5.60 0.51
C LEU A 38 6.36 6.25 1.80
N VAL A 39 6.76 5.72 2.96
CA VAL A 39 6.21 6.09 4.27
C VAL A 39 6.84 7.36 4.82
N TYR A 40 8.12 7.63 4.53
CA TYR A 40 8.81 8.81 5.08
C TYR A 40 8.10 10.15 4.75
N HIS A 41 7.36 10.22 3.64
CA HIS A 41 6.54 11.38 3.26
C HIS A 41 5.10 11.04 2.84
N SER A 42 4.48 9.95 3.34
CA SER A 42 3.09 9.64 3.00
C SER A 42 2.11 9.62 4.17
N HIS A 43 0.84 9.76 3.81
CA HIS A 43 -0.29 9.54 4.70
C HIS A 43 -0.86 8.14 4.46
N VAL A 44 -0.80 7.29 5.49
CA VAL A 44 -1.38 5.94 5.44
C VAL A 44 -2.85 6.00 5.85
N ILE A 45 -3.76 5.76 4.89
CA ILE A 45 -5.20 5.70 5.14
C ILE A 45 -5.63 4.24 5.30
N LYS A 46 -6.03 3.85 6.52
CA LYS A 46 -6.57 2.52 6.80
C LYS A 46 -8.05 2.47 6.42
N ILE A 47 -8.36 1.81 5.32
CA ILE A 47 -9.73 1.58 4.88
C ILE A 47 -10.30 0.37 5.65
N LYS A 48 -11.38 0.59 6.40
CA LYS A 48 -12.14 -0.45 7.11
C LYS A 48 -13.59 -0.39 6.65
N GLY A 49 -14.21 -1.54 6.43
CA GLY A 49 -15.60 -1.62 6.01
C GLY A 49 -15.92 -2.91 5.27
N LYS A 50 -17.21 -3.16 5.07
CA LYS A 50 -17.68 -4.28 4.24
C LYS A 50 -17.39 -3.98 2.77
N SER A 51 -17.16 -5.03 1.99
CA SER A 51 -16.93 -4.91 0.54
C SER A 51 -18.15 -4.25 -0.12
N TYR A 52 -17.91 -3.14 -0.82
CA TYR A 52 -18.93 -2.43 -1.58
C TYR A 52 -19.57 -3.33 -2.66
N ARG A 53 -18.80 -4.26 -3.23
CA ARG A 53 -19.30 -5.24 -4.21
C ARG A 53 -20.37 -6.16 -3.59
N LEU A 54 -20.15 -6.62 -2.36
CA LEU A 54 -21.08 -7.50 -1.66
C LEU A 54 -22.32 -6.76 -1.12
N ALA A 55 -22.21 -5.44 -0.92
CA ALA A 55 -23.36 -4.63 -0.52
C ALA A 55 -24.47 -4.63 -1.60
N SER A 56 -24.10 -4.66 -2.88
CA SER A 56 -25.07 -4.66 -4.00
C SER A 56 -25.80 -5.99 -4.22
N VAL A 57 -25.27 -7.10 -3.71
CA VAL A 57 -25.84 -8.44 -3.94
C VAL A 57 -26.96 -8.76 -2.93
N ASN A 58 -27.04 -8.02 -1.83
CA ASN A 58 -28.06 -8.18 -0.78
C ASN A 58 -29.06 -7.02 -0.72
N SER A 59 -29.21 -6.24 -1.80
CA SER A 59 -30.21 -5.15 -1.91
C SER A 59 -31.40 -5.55 -2.74
#